data_AF-A0A8J8K8K5-F1
#
_entry.id   AF-A0A8J8K8K5-F1
#
_cell.length_a   1.000
_cell.length_b   1.000
_cell.length_c   1.000
_cell.angle_alpha   90.00
_cell.angle_beta   90.00
_cell.angle_gamma   90.00
#
_symmetry.space_group_name_H-M   'P 1'
#
loop_
_entity.id
_entity.type
_entity.pdbx_description
1 polymer ?
#
loop_
_entity_poly.entity_id
_entity_poly.type
_entity_poly.pdbx_seq_one_letter_code
_entity_poly.pdbx_strand_id
1 'polypeptide(L)'
;MKKLWFLLVLLFTTIFAFYFFMGWHQLPSSHRYIYMLDDVYIHLSLAKNYVENGAWSINSTGFDSASSSILYTLLLSFCIKLFGNWEYYPLVINICFGYFTLYAFYRYFKDFYGAAEFKWALFLLLPFTMLHFTVLIGMEHTIHMFLMVLAVYFIHKNVEINFSSRFEFVKLLIIVFFLATIRFESMFFTSALAVALFLRKNIYQGIWVLIIGVFPILIFGLFSIKNGGYFFPNSVMIKGSFPSGNHFISNMWKIFEVGILFNPSFYKCLFFPFVLIIAHLAKKYRKFDFRNTFFKKETLIIAMVITGILHALFSVLKYRYENYLMIAFLMVIAPIIADFFKNFKREKLNFGSVLNLFSIFMIGVFSIYRFGSVHYPLVYSSKGINEQQIEMSRFLGMFYKNEKVVANDIGAIAYFSNVQLLDIVGLGSTDVAKNIIENKHETEDHLLETQNRFLSNYILKNNYKVAVIYPGWFPGKLPAKWFPVASWTISENSFGPARKTVVFYALSKEEILPLKKNLQKFNLNKNIGESYYPIQIYTGKK
;
A
#
# COMPACT_ATOMS: atom_id res chain seq x y z
N MET A 1 28.80 10.45 15.06
CA MET A 1 27.55 9.72 14.70
C MET A 1 26.51 9.69 15.82
N LYS A 2 26.85 9.47 17.11
CA LYS A 2 25.85 9.48 18.21
C LYS A 2 24.98 10.76 18.26
N LYS A 3 25.58 11.95 18.15
CA LYS A 3 24.83 13.22 18.09
C LYS A 3 23.84 13.29 16.91
N LEU A 4 24.26 12.81 15.74
CA LEU A 4 23.40 12.75 14.54
C LEU A 4 22.25 11.74 14.72
N TRP A 5 22.48 10.64 15.45
CA TRP A 5 21.43 9.69 15.80
C TRP A 5 20.35 10.34 16.67
N PHE A 6 20.74 11.05 17.74
CA PHE A 6 19.78 11.77 18.57
C PHE A 6 19.01 12.85 17.78
N LEU A 7 19.70 13.57 16.88
CA LEU A 7 19.06 14.52 15.98
C LEU A 7 18.03 13.83 15.07
N LEU A 8 18.36 12.67 14.51
CA LEU A 8 17.45 11.90 13.65
C LEU A 8 16.17 11.49 14.39
N VAL A 9 16.33 10.94 15.60
CA VAL A 9 15.20 10.54 16.44
C VAL A 9 14.36 11.76 16.79
N LEU A 10 14.98 12.84 17.27
CA LEU A 10 14.27 14.08 17.62
C LEU A 10 13.49 14.64 16.43
N LEU A 11 14.11 14.71 15.24
CA LEU A 11 13.48 15.22 14.04
C LEU A 11 12.28 14.36 13.63
N PHE A 12 12.43 13.03 13.61
CA PHE A 12 11.34 12.13 13.30
C PHE A 12 10.20 12.26 14.32
N THR A 13 10.49 12.21 15.62
CA THR A 13 9.49 12.32 16.68
C THR A 13 8.75 13.65 16.63
N THR A 14 9.46 14.75 16.37
CA THR A 14 8.85 16.08 16.27
C THR A 14 7.90 16.17 15.08
N ILE A 15 8.34 15.72 13.89
CA ILE A 15 7.51 15.77 12.68
C ILE A 15 6.32 14.81 12.79
N PHE A 16 6.55 13.59 13.28
CA PHE A 16 5.50 12.62 13.53
C PHE A 16 4.46 13.17 14.52
N ALA A 17 4.89 13.68 15.67
CA ALA A 17 4.00 14.25 16.68
C ALA A 17 3.23 15.45 16.14
N PHE A 18 3.90 16.36 15.41
CA PHE A 18 3.27 17.50 14.76
C PHE A 18 2.10 17.05 13.87
N TYR A 19 2.32 16.10 12.96
CA TYR A 19 1.27 15.63 12.07
C TYR A 19 0.20 14.79 12.78
N PHE A 20 0.57 14.00 13.78
CA PHE A 20 -0.38 13.28 14.63
C PHE A 20 -1.36 14.25 15.30
N PHE A 21 -0.85 15.30 15.95
CA PHE A 21 -1.69 16.29 16.63
C PHE A 21 -2.48 17.15 15.67
N MET A 22 -1.91 17.53 14.51
CA MET A 22 -2.64 18.26 13.48
C MET A 22 -3.83 17.47 12.95
N GLY A 23 -3.64 16.19 12.62
CA GLY A 23 -4.72 15.31 12.18
C GLY A 23 -5.75 15.05 13.28
N TRP A 24 -5.29 14.87 14.52
CA TRP A 24 -6.17 14.72 15.69
C TRP A 24 -7.06 15.95 15.91
N HIS A 25 -6.49 17.16 15.78
CA HIS A 25 -7.21 18.41 15.99
C HIS A 25 -8.35 18.63 14.96
N GLN A 26 -8.29 17.98 13.81
CA GLN A 26 -9.37 18.03 12.82
C GLN A 26 -10.58 17.14 13.19
N LEU A 27 -10.44 16.26 14.18
CA LEU A 27 -11.50 15.39 14.65
C LEU A 27 -12.37 16.08 15.71
N PRO A 28 -13.69 15.79 15.79
CA PRO A 28 -14.54 16.35 16.84
C PRO A 28 -14.12 15.84 18.23
N SER A 29 -14.28 16.67 19.27
CA SER A 29 -13.75 16.43 20.63
C SER A 29 -14.22 15.13 21.31
N SER A 30 -15.29 14.53 20.84
CA SER A 30 -15.88 13.28 21.38
C SER A 30 -15.43 12.01 20.64
N HIS A 31 -14.52 12.11 19.65
CA HIS A 31 -14.17 10.98 18.80
C HIS A 31 -12.86 10.31 19.21
N ARG A 32 -12.87 8.98 19.03
CA ARG A 32 -11.69 8.10 19.02
C ARG A 32 -10.75 8.44 17.85
N TYR A 33 -9.52 7.93 17.89
CA TYR A 33 -8.59 8.05 16.76
C TYR A 33 -9.21 7.45 15.49
N ILE A 34 -9.16 8.22 14.39
CA ILE A 34 -9.59 7.76 13.08
C ILE A 34 -8.38 7.68 12.16
N TYR A 35 -8.18 6.51 11.56
CA TYR A 35 -7.12 6.30 10.59
C TYR A 35 -7.32 7.13 9.33
N MET A 36 -6.21 7.46 8.68
CA MET A 36 -6.20 8.28 7.46
C MET A 36 -6.78 7.57 6.25
N LEU A 37 -6.88 6.24 6.30
CA LEU A 37 -7.32 5.39 5.21
C LEU A 37 -8.29 4.34 5.74
N ASP A 38 -9.37 4.13 4.99
CA ASP A 38 -10.39 3.15 5.32
C ASP A 38 -9.86 1.71 5.32
N ASP A 39 -8.86 1.43 4.45
CA ASP A 39 -8.19 0.13 4.33
C ASP A 39 -7.67 -0.44 5.66
N VAL A 40 -7.30 0.40 6.64
CA VAL A 40 -6.83 -0.07 7.96
C VAL A 40 -7.90 -0.91 8.64
N TYR A 41 -9.17 -0.51 8.50
CA TYR A 41 -10.30 -1.21 9.08
C TYR A 41 -10.61 -2.53 8.37
N ILE A 42 -10.21 -2.70 7.10
CA ILE A 42 -10.27 -4.01 6.42
C ILE A 42 -9.35 -5.01 7.13
N HIS A 43 -8.10 -4.60 7.44
CA HIS A 43 -7.17 -5.45 8.19
C HIS A 43 -7.69 -5.78 9.59
N LEU A 44 -8.23 -4.79 10.30
CA LEU A 44 -8.82 -4.99 11.62
C LEU A 44 -10.04 -5.92 11.57
N SER A 45 -10.91 -5.77 10.56
CA SER A 45 -12.09 -6.63 10.38
C SER A 45 -11.69 -8.08 10.09
N LEU A 46 -10.78 -8.31 9.14
CA LEU A 46 -10.23 -9.64 8.88
C LEU A 46 -9.61 -10.25 10.13
N ALA A 47 -8.79 -9.48 10.85
CA ALA A 47 -8.11 -9.95 12.04
C ALA A 47 -9.09 -10.31 13.16
N LYS A 48 -10.12 -9.49 13.37
CA LYS A 48 -11.21 -9.70 14.33
C LYS A 48 -12.01 -10.96 13.98
N ASN A 49 -12.50 -11.08 12.75
CA ASN A 49 -13.31 -12.22 12.33
C ASN A 49 -12.51 -13.53 12.34
N TYR A 50 -11.21 -13.48 12.06
CA TYR A 50 -10.36 -14.66 12.16
C TYR A 50 -10.25 -15.16 13.61
N VAL A 51 -10.14 -14.24 14.58
CA VAL A 51 -10.07 -14.59 16.01
C VAL A 51 -11.43 -15.01 16.57
N GLU A 52 -12.49 -14.25 16.27
CA GLU A 52 -13.82 -14.45 16.86
C GLU A 52 -14.59 -15.59 16.20
N ASN A 53 -14.46 -15.75 14.87
CA ASN A 53 -15.31 -16.65 14.09
C ASN A 53 -14.53 -17.72 13.30
N GLY A 54 -13.19 -17.67 13.30
CA GLY A 54 -12.36 -18.53 12.43
C GLY A 54 -12.48 -18.20 10.94
N ALA A 55 -13.13 -17.09 10.59
CA ALA A 55 -13.38 -16.67 9.22
C ALA A 55 -12.28 -15.71 8.74
N TRP A 56 -11.61 -16.03 7.63
CA TRP A 56 -10.71 -15.11 6.94
C TRP A 56 -11.53 -14.27 5.96
N SER A 57 -12.42 -13.42 6.48
CA SER A 57 -13.30 -12.54 5.69
C SER A 57 -13.59 -11.24 6.44
N ILE A 58 -14.01 -10.21 5.71
CA ILE A 58 -14.58 -8.99 6.29
C ILE A 58 -15.94 -9.25 6.97
N ASN A 59 -16.59 -10.36 6.59
CA ASN A 59 -17.81 -10.86 7.20
C ASN A 59 -17.50 -11.91 8.27
N SER A 60 -18.44 -12.17 9.17
CA SER A 60 -18.28 -13.17 10.24
C SER A 60 -18.18 -14.61 9.75
N THR A 61 -18.42 -14.89 8.47
CA THR A 61 -18.41 -16.23 7.87
C THR A 61 -17.78 -16.21 6.49
N GLY A 62 -17.24 -17.36 6.08
CA GLY A 62 -16.68 -17.54 4.73
C GLY A 62 -15.20 -17.16 4.64
N PHE A 63 -14.73 -17.06 3.40
CA PHE A 63 -13.34 -16.76 3.07
C PHE A 63 -13.29 -15.71 1.97
N ASP A 64 -12.71 -14.55 2.28
CA ASP A 64 -12.45 -13.46 1.35
C ASP A 64 -11.06 -12.89 1.62
N SER A 65 -10.13 -13.15 0.70
CA SER A 65 -8.75 -12.66 0.83
C SER A 65 -8.65 -11.18 0.41
N ALA A 66 -9.30 -10.30 1.18
CA ALA A 66 -9.36 -8.85 0.92
C ALA A 66 -8.06 -8.11 1.22
N SER A 67 -7.16 -8.72 2.00
CA SER A 67 -5.86 -8.18 2.36
C SER A 67 -4.72 -8.80 1.56
N SER A 68 -3.74 -7.97 1.19
CA SER A 68 -2.49 -8.39 0.56
C SER A 68 -1.33 -8.58 1.56
N SER A 69 -1.62 -8.58 2.87
CA SER A 69 -0.63 -8.76 3.94
C SER A 69 -1.02 -9.86 4.91
N ILE A 70 -0.37 -11.01 4.76
CA ILE A 70 -0.63 -12.19 5.61
C ILE A 70 -0.07 -11.94 7.01
N LEU A 71 1.20 -11.52 7.09
CA LEU A 71 1.88 -11.30 8.37
C LEU A 71 1.20 -10.21 9.19
N TYR A 72 0.77 -9.11 8.56
CA TYR A 72 0.14 -8.01 9.29
C TYR A 72 -1.22 -8.41 9.85
N THR A 73 -2.03 -9.11 9.06
CA THR A 73 -3.33 -9.62 9.53
C THR A 73 -3.15 -10.59 10.69
N LEU A 74 -2.20 -11.53 10.60
CA LEU A 74 -1.89 -12.46 11.69
C LEU A 74 -1.34 -11.76 12.94
N LEU A 75 -0.52 -10.72 12.78
CA LEU A 75 0.00 -9.92 13.89
C LEU A 75 -1.14 -9.21 14.62
N LEU A 76 -2.08 -8.60 13.88
CA LEU A 76 -3.26 -7.97 14.45
C LEU A 76 -4.17 -9.01 15.13
N SER A 77 -4.39 -10.18 14.51
CA SER A 77 -5.15 -11.28 15.13
C SER A 77 -4.50 -11.75 16.43
N PHE A 78 -3.18 -11.84 16.47
CA PHE A 78 -2.46 -12.20 17.69
C PHE A 78 -2.68 -11.17 18.81
N CYS A 79 -2.59 -9.86 18.50
CA CYS A 79 -2.89 -8.81 19.46
C CYS A 79 -4.35 -8.87 19.94
N ILE A 80 -5.31 -9.03 19.04
CA ILE A 80 -6.74 -9.14 19.38
C ILE A 80 -7.01 -10.35 20.27
N LYS A 81 -6.38 -11.49 19.97
CA LYS A 81 -6.54 -12.72 20.76
C LYS A 81 -6.01 -12.57 22.20
N LEU A 82 -4.93 -11.82 22.40
CA LEU A 82 -4.31 -11.66 23.72
C LEU A 82 -4.92 -10.53 24.55
N PHE A 83 -5.24 -9.41 23.91
CA PHE A 83 -5.58 -8.16 24.60
C PHE A 83 -7.01 -7.67 24.32
N GLY A 84 -7.77 -8.42 23.53
CA GLY A 84 -9.13 -8.07 23.11
C GLY A 84 -9.19 -7.18 21.86
N ASN A 85 -10.39 -6.96 21.34
CA ASN A 85 -10.58 -6.14 20.14
C ASN A 85 -10.35 -4.65 20.44
N TRP A 86 -9.29 -4.07 19.87
CA TRP A 86 -8.91 -2.67 20.05
C TRP A 86 -8.43 -2.05 18.75
N GLU A 87 -9.00 -0.91 18.35
CA GLU A 87 -8.73 -0.30 17.06
C GLU A 87 -7.33 0.34 16.95
N TYR A 88 -6.59 0.48 18.05
CA TYR A 88 -5.30 1.21 18.08
C TYR A 88 -4.07 0.33 17.82
N TYR A 89 -4.21 -1.00 17.71
CA TYR A 89 -3.06 -1.88 17.41
C TYR A 89 -2.27 -1.46 16.17
N PRO A 90 -2.91 -1.12 15.02
CA PRO A 90 -2.19 -0.67 13.83
C PRO A 90 -1.28 0.52 14.10
N LEU A 91 -1.75 1.55 14.83
CA LEU A 91 -0.96 2.72 15.19
C LEU A 91 0.24 2.36 16.09
N VAL A 92 0.00 1.58 17.15
CA VAL A 92 1.07 1.17 18.09
C VAL A 92 2.17 0.38 17.36
N ILE A 93 1.77 -0.62 16.56
CA ILE A 93 2.70 -1.43 15.76
C ILE A 93 3.50 -0.53 14.83
N ASN A 94 2.85 0.39 14.12
CA ASN A 94 3.53 1.29 13.20
C ASN A 94 4.51 2.24 13.91
N ILE A 95 4.17 2.77 15.08
CA ILE A 95 5.09 3.60 15.88
C ILE A 95 6.33 2.79 16.28
N CYS A 96 6.14 1.59 16.83
CA CYS A 96 7.24 0.71 17.22
C CYS A 96 8.17 0.39 16.04
N PHE A 97 7.61 -0.06 14.92
CA PHE A 97 8.40 -0.38 13.72
C PHE A 97 8.99 0.86 13.04
N GLY A 98 8.39 2.05 13.21
CA GLY A 98 8.98 3.31 12.80
C GLY A 98 10.31 3.56 13.51
N TYR A 99 10.33 3.44 14.85
CA TYR A 99 11.56 3.57 15.64
C TYR A 99 12.56 2.44 15.39
N PHE A 100 12.10 1.20 15.20
CA PHE A 100 12.99 0.09 14.81
C PHE A 100 13.62 0.33 13.43
N THR A 101 12.89 0.91 12.49
CA THR A 101 13.41 1.33 11.18
C THR A 101 14.51 2.38 11.36
N LEU A 102 14.28 3.41 12.17
CA LEU A 102 15.31 4.42 12.45
C LEU A 102 16.58 3.79 13.03
N TYR A 103 16.43 2.90 14.02
CA TYR A 103 17.55 2.25 14.66
C TYR A 103 18.34 1.36 13.68
N ALA A 104 17.66 0.52 12.91
CA ALA A 104 18.29 -0.34 11.90
C ALA A 104 18.99 0.50 10.81
N PHE A 105 18.36 1.59 10.39
CA PHE A 105 18.92 2.53 9.42
C PHE A 105 20.19 3.20 9.96
N TYR A 106 20.18 3.68 11.21
CA TYR A 106 21.36 4.20 11.88
C TYR A 106 22.48 3.15 12.00
N ARG A 107 22.14 1.92 12.39
CA ARG A 107 23.07 0.79 12.49
C ARG A 107 23.76 0.51 11.17
N TYR A 108 23.04 0.54 10.05
CA TYR A 108 23.61 0.37 8.71
C TYR A 108 24.72 1.38 8.43
N PHE A 109 24.46 2.68 8.60
CA PHE A 109 25.48 3.70 8.37
C PHE A 109 26.60 3.67 9.41
N LYS A 110 26.32 3.26 10.64
CA LYS A 110 27.35 3.12 11.68
C LYS A 110 28.31 1.98 11.39
N ASP A 111 27.82 0.86 10.88
CA ASP A 111 28.59 -0.36 10.71
C ASP A 111 29.39 -0.36 9.40
N PHE A 112 28.83 0.19 8.31
CA PHE A 112 29.44 0.14 6.97
C PHE A 112 29.98 1.49 6.46
N TYR A 113 29.61 2.60 7.08
CA TYR A 113 29.93 3.95 6.59
C TYR A 113 30.36 4.90 7.71
N GLY A 114 30.53 6.19 7.36
CA GLY A 114 30.93 7.24 8.28
C GLY A 114 29.85 8.29 8.53
N ALA A 115 30.27 9.37 9.20
CA ALA A 115 29.39 10.48 9.55
C ALA A 115 28.97 11.33 8.33
N ALA A 116 29.73 11.32 7.23
CA ALA A 116 29.42 12.12 6.05
C ALA A 116 28.24 11.51 5.28
N GLU A 117 28.27 10.20 5.08
CA GLU A 117 27.22 9.39 4.47
C GLU A 117 25.95 9.47 5.31
N PHE A 118 26.08 9.31 6.63
CA PHE A 118 24.94 9.38 7.53
C PHE A 118 24.26 10.76 7.56
N LYS A 119 25.01 11.86 7.33
CA LYS A 119 24.41 13.20 7.21
C LYS A 119 23.47 13.27 6.01
N TRP A 120 23.93 12.86 4.83
CA TRP A 120 23.09 12.82 3.62
C TRP A 120 21.86 11.94 3.82
N ALA A 121 22.07 10.77 4.41
CA ALA A 121 20.99 9.85 4.75
C ALA A 121 19.96 10.49 5.70
N LEU A 122 20.41 11.19 6.74
CA LEU A 122 19.56 11.90 7.71
C LEU A 122 18.75 13.01 7.05
N PHE A 123 19.38 13.86 6.23
CA PHE A 123 18.70 14.97 5.56
C PHE A 123 17.60 14.50 4.59
N LEU A 124 17.83 13.37 3.91
CA LEU A 124 16.90 12.84 2.93
C LEU A 124 15.88 11.87 3.52
N LEU A 125 16.08 11.30 4.72
CA LEU A 125 15.23 10.21 5.22
C LEU A 125 13.73 10.55 5.16
N LEU A 126 13.30 11.60 5.84
CA LEU A 126 11.88 11.95 5.90
C LEU A 126 11.31 12.44 4.56
N PRO A 127 11.95 13.37 3.84
CA PRO A 127 11.39 13.88 2.59
C PRO A 127 11.46 12.90 1.42
N PHE A 128 12.46 12.02 1.37
CA PHE A 128 12.59 11.03 0.31
C PHE A 128 11.78 9.76 0.57
N THR A 129 11.79 9.23 1.81
CA THR A 129 11.16 7.94 2.14
C THR A 129 9.77 8.03 2.72
N MET A 130 9.36 9.21 3.20
CA MET A 130 8.06 9.42 3.83
C MET A 130 7.77 8.48 5.02
N LEU A 131 8.79 8.13 5.82
CA LEU A 131 8.61 7.25 6.98
C LEU A 131 7.55 7.78 7.96
N HIS A 132 7.54 9.09 8.26
CA HIS A 132 6.56 9.74 9.13
C HIS A 132 5.11 9.56 8.64
N PHE A 133 4.89 9.66 7.33
CA PHE A 133 3.58 9.44 6.71
C PHE A 133 3.16 7.97 6.77
N THR A 134 4.10 7.06 6.48
CA THR A 134 3.83 5.61 6.49
C THR A 134 3.41 5.11 7.87
N VAL A 135 4.01 5.66 8.93
CA VAL A 135 3.65 5.35 10.32
C VAL A 135 2.21 5.79 10.64
N LEU A 136 1.82 6.99 10.21
CA LEU A 136 0.48 7.53 10.47
C LEU A 136 -0.63 6.90 9.62
N ILE A 137 -0.29 6.34 8.46
CA ILE A 137 -1.24 5.54 7.68
C ILE A 137 -1.74 4.33 8.48
N GLY A 138 -0.93 3.73 9.35
CA GLY A 138 -1.36 2.63 10.22
C GLY A 138 -1.54 1.29 9.49
N MET A 139 -0.74 1.03 8.44
CA MET A 139 -0.81 -0.21 7.66
C MET A 139 0.53 -0.97 7.68
N GLU A 140 0.62 -2.08 6.97
CA GLU A 140 1.79 -2.98 6.93
C GLU A 140 3.06 -2.34 6.35
N HIS A 141 2.96 -1.17 5.71
CA HIS A 141 4.06 -0.55 4.98
C HIS A 141 5.25 -0.16 5.87
N THR A 142 5.04 0.20 7.13
CA THR A 142 6.16 0.52 8.04
C THR A 142 6.98 -0.72 8.37
N ILE A 143 6.32 -1.87 8.56
CA ILE A 143 7.01 -3.16 8.75
C ILE A 143 7.75 -3.53 7.45
N HIS A 144 7.15 -3.29 6.29
CA HIS A 144 7.81 -3.52 5.00
C HIS A 144 9.09 -2.67 4.84
N MET A 145 9.04 -1.38 5.21
CA MET A 145 10.23 -0.51 5.23
C MET A 145 11.30 -1.03 6.19
N PHE A 146 10.92 -1.41 7.42
CA PHE A 146 11.84 -1.99 8.40
C PHE A 146 12.56 -3.22 7.87
N LEU A 147 11.80 -4.19 7.33
CA LEU A 147 12.34 -5.42 6.77
C LEU A 147 13.23 -5.13 5.56
N MET A 148 12.90 -4.13 4.74
CA MET A 148 13.74 -3.75 3.61
C MET A 148 15.08 -3.13 4.05
N VAL A 149 15.09 -2.32 5.12
CA VAL A 149 16.34 -1.83 5.73
C VAL A 149 17.21 -2.98 6.22
N LEU A 150 16.61 -3.98 6.88
CA LEU A 150 17.34 -5.18 7.30
C LEU A 150 17.84 -6.00 6.12
N ALA A 151 17.07 -6.10 5.04
CA ALA A 151 17.47 -6.81 3.84
C ALA A 151 18.69 -6.16 3.20
N VAL A 152 18.68 -4.83 3.02
CA VAL A 152 19.84 -4.07 2.52
C VAL A 152 21.05 -4.26 3.44
N TYR A 153 20.86 -4.20 4.76
CA TYR A 153 21.92 -4.43 5.75
C TYR A 153 22.56 -5.81 5.57
N PHE A 154 21.76 -6.89 5.53
CA PHE A 154 22.28 -8.24 5.43
C PHE A 154 22.83 -8.58 4.04
N ILE A 155 22.30 -7.98 2.96
CA ILE A 155 22.92 -8.10 1.63
C ILE A 155 24.31 -7.46 1.66
N HIS A 156 24.44 -6.23 2.15
CA HIS A 156 25.74 -5.54 2.25
C HIS A 156 26.73 -6.40 3.04
N LYS A 157 26.34 -6.83 4.25
CA LYS A 157 27.18 -7.65 5.10
C LYS A 157 27.65 -8.93 4.41
N ASN A 158 26.73 -9.65 3.76
CA ASN A 158 27.07 -10.87 3.04
C ASN A 158 27.98 -10.60 1.82
N VAL A 159 27.81 -9.46 1.14
CA VAL A 159 28.70 -9.06 0.03
C VAL A 159 30.13 -8.83 0.53
N GLU A 160 30.34 -8.14 1.65
CA GLU A 160 31.68 -7.89 2.23
C GLU A 160 32.42 -9.18 2.60
N ILE A 161 31.72 -10.12 3.24
CA ILE A 161 32.28 -11.43 3.61
C ILE A 161 32.24 -12.45 2.47
N ASN A 162 31.89 -12.03 1.26
CA ASN A 162 31.75 -12.89 0.08
C ASN A 162 30.80 -14.09 0.26
N PHE A 163 29.74 -13.95 1.06
CA PHE A 163 28.78 -15.00 1.40
C PHE A 163 29.43 -16.25 2.02
N SER A 164 30.56 -16.08 2.71
CA SER A 164 31.28 -17.18 3.38
C SER A 164 30.60 -17.66 4.68
N SER A 165 29.83 -16.81 5.36
CA SER A 165 29.14 -17.17 6.60
C SER A 165 27.72 -17.67 6.36
N ARG A 166 27.48 -18.94 6.66
CA ARG A 166 26.12 -19.53 6.64
C ARG A 166 25.16 -18.81 7.58
N PHE A 167 25.63 -18.37 8.74
CA PHE A 167 24.79 -17.70 9.74
C PHE A 167 24.24 -16.36 9.24
N GLU A 168 25.09 -15.53 8.61
CA GLU A 168 24.64 -14.25 8.04
C GLU A 168 23.75 -14.43 6.81
N PHE A 169 23.94 -15.51 6.05
CA PHE A 169 23.04 -15.85 4.96
C PHE A 169 21.67 -16.32 5.47
N VAL A 170 21.62 -17.13 6.53
CA VAL A 170 20.35 -17.55 7.16
C VAL A 170 19.56 -16.35 7.67
N LYS A 171 20.22 -15.35 8.28
CA LYS A 171 19.55 -14.09 8.66
C LYS A 171 18.91 -13.40 7.46
N LEU A 172 19.61 -13.31 6.33
CA LEU A 172 19.05 -12.76 5.09
C LEU A 172 17.82 -13.55 4.63
N LEU A 173 17.87 -14.89 4.66
CA LEU A 173 16.73 -15.74 4.29
C LEU A 173 15.52 -15.52 5.21
N ILE A 174 15.72 -15.36 6.52
CA ILE A 174 14.64 -15.03 7.47
C ILE A 174 13.98 -13.69 7.07
N ILE A 175 14.77 -12.68 6.71
CA ILE A 175 14.23 -11.40 6.25
C ILE A 175 13.46 -11.56 4.93
N VAL A 176 14.00 -12.34 3.97
CA VAL A 176 13.32 -12.63 2.69
C VAL A 176 11.97 -13.31 2.92
N PHE A 177 11.90 -14.27 3.85
CA PHE A 177 10.65 -14.93 4.24
C PHE A 177 9.63 -13.90 4.75
N PHE A 178 10.02 -13.06 5.71
CA PHE A 178 9.11 -12.08 6.29
C PHE A 178 8.69 -10.99 5.30
N LEU A 179 9.59 -10.58 4.40
CA LEU A 179 9.26 -9.68 3.30
C LEU A 179 8.16 -10.27 2.41
N ALA A 180 8.31 -11.52 1.99
CA ALA A 180 7.29 -12.19 1.19
C ALA A 180 5.94 -12.36 1.92
N THR A 181 5.95 -12.54 3.24
CA THR A 181 4.71 -12.62 4.04
C THR A 181 4.04 -11.27 4.30
N ILE A 182 4.81 -10.17 4.33
CA ILE A 182 4.25 -8.85 4.63
C ILE A 182 3.57 -8.26 3.40
N ARG A 183 4.16 -8.40 2.20
CA ARG A 183 3.61 -7.82 0.96
C ARG A 183 4.05 -8.58 -0.28
N PHE A 184 3.16 -8.64 -1.28
CA PHE A 184 3.45 -9.29 -2.56
C PHE A 184 4.46 -8.53 -3.42
N GLU A 185 4.57 -7.20 -3.30
CA GLU A 185 5.60 -6.43 -4.03
C GLU A 185 7.03 -6.82 -3.62
N SER A 186 7.21 -7.47 -2.48
CA SER A 186 8.50 -8.03 -2.08
C SER A 186 8.97 -9.16 -3.00
N MET A 187 8.08 -9.76 -3.81
CA MET A 187 8.49 -10.70 -4.87
C MET A 187 9.44 -10.05 -5.88
N PHE A 188 9.25 -8.76 -6.21
CA PHE A 188 10.17 -8.05 -7.09
C PHE A 188 11.58 -8.02 -6.51
N PHE A 189 11.68 -7.81 -5.20
CA PHE A 189 12.94 -7.84 -4.48
C PHE A 189 13.55 -9.24 -4.43
N THR A 190 12.76 -10.26 -4.08
CA THR A 190 13.22 -11.66 -4.03
C THR A 190 13.78 -12.11 -5.37
N SER A 191 13.05 -11.87 -6.46
CA SER A 191 13.49 -12.20 -7.82
C SER A 191 14.72 -11.41 -8.22
N ALA A 192 14.76 -10.10 -7.95
CA ALA A 192 15.92 -9.26 -8.24
C ALA A 192 17.18 -9.69 -7.48
N LEU A 193 17.05 -10.04 -6.20
CA LEU A 193 18.16 -10.53 -5.39
C LEU A 193 18.67 -11.88 -5.91
N ALA A 194 17.77 -12.80 -6.26
CA ALA A 194 18.16 -14.08 -6.86
C ALA A 194 18.92 -13.88 -8.17
N VAL A 195 18.43 -13.01 -9.07
CA VAL A 195 19.12 -12.66 -10.32
C VAL A 195 20.49 -12.05 -10.03
N ALA A 196 20.60 -11.12 -9.08
CA ALA A 196 21.89 -10.53 -8.70
C ALA A 196 22.88 -11.58 -8.16
N LEU A 197 22.40 -12.59 -7.41
CA LEU A 197 23.20 -13.70 -6.91
C LEU A 197 23.61 -14.67 -8.03
N PHE A 198 22.74 -14.94 -9.00
CA PHE A 198 23.08 -15.73 -10.18
C PHE A 198 24.15 -15.05 -11.03
N LEU A 199 24.04 -13.73 -11.24
CA LEU A 199 25.06 -12.92 -11.91
C LEU A 199 26.40 -12.91 -11.13
N ARG A 200 26.33 -13.00 -9.80
CA ARG A 200 27.50 -13.18 -8.93
C ARG A 200 28.12 -14.60 -9.01
N LYS A 201 27.45 -15.57 -9.63
CA LYS A 201 27.75 -17.02 -9.62
C LYS A 201 27.49 -17.72 -8.28
N ASN A 202 26.72 -17.10 -7.39
CA ASN A 202 26.27 -17.66 -6.11
C ASN A 202 24.94 -18.41 -6.31
N ILE A 203 24.95 -19.46 -7.12
CA ILE A 203 23.73 -20.16 -7.59
C ILE A 203 22.95 -20.75 -6.41
N TYR A 204 23.64 -21.42 -5.47
CA TYR A 204 23.01 -22.00 -4.28
C TYR A 204 22.25 -20.94 -3.48
N GLN A 205 22.89 -19.79 -3.22
CA GLN A 205 22.26 -18.71 -2.47
C GLN A 205 21.05 -18.13 -3.22
N GLY A 206 21.15 -17.95 -4.53
CA GLY A 206 20.03 -17.47 -5.35
C GLY A 206 18.83 -18.42 -5.33
N ILE A 207 19.07 -19.74 -5.41
CA ILE A 207 18.01 -20.76 -5.30
C ILE A 207 17.31 -20.69 -3.94
N TRP A 208 18.07 -20.61 -2.84
CA TRP A 208 17.47 -20.52 -1.50
C TRP A 208 16.68 -19.22 -1.29
N VAL A 209 17.13 -18.10 -1.85
CA VAL A 209 16.36 -16.85 -1.83
C VAL A 209 15.00 -17.04 -2.52
N LEU A 210 14.98 -17.70 -3.69
CA LEU A 210 13.73 -17.99 -4.40
C LEU A 210 12.82 -18.93 -3.62
N ILE A 211 13.35 -20.06 -3.14
CA ILE A 211 12.58 -21.05 -2.37
C ILE A 211 11.95 -20.36 -1.16
N ILE A 212 12.74 -19.68 -0.34
CA ILE A 212 12.27 -19.08 0.91
C ILE A 212 11.32 -17.89 0.65
N GLY A 213 11.58 -17.09 -0.39
CA GLY A 213 10.71 -15.97 -0.72
C GLY A 213 9.39 -16.37 -1.38
N VAL A 214 9.34 -17.52 -2.07
CA VAL A 214 8.10 -18.01 -2.70
C VAL A 214 7.28 -18.88 -1.73
N PHE A 215 7.93 -19.58 -0.80
CA PHE A 215 7.33 -20.50 0.15
C PHE A 215 6.09 -19.96 0.91
N PRO A 216 6.12 -18.80 1.59
CA PRO A 216 4.94 -18.32 2.32
C PRO A 216 3.75 -18.03 1.42
N ILE A 217 4.02 -17.61 0.17
CA ILE A 217 2.99 -17.29 -0.81
C ILE A 217 2.37 -18.57 -1.37
N LEU A 218 3.17 -19.61 -1.60
CA LEU A 218 2.65 -20.94 -1.95
C LEU A 218 1.73 -21.48 -0.87
N ILE A 219 2.14 -21.41 0.40
CA ILE A 219 1.31 -21.89 1.52
C ILE A 219 -0.02 -21.15 1.56
N PHE A 220 0.02 -19.81 1.53
CA PHE A 220 -1.20 -19.03 1.59
C PHE A 220 -2.09 -19.22 0.36
N GLY A 221 -1.51 -19.32 -0.84
CA GLY A 221 -2.27 -19.54 -2.06
C GLY A 221 -2.96 -20.89 -2.10
N LEU A 222 -2.29 -21.96 -1.65
CA LEU A 222 -2.92 -23.28 -1.50
C LEU A 222 -4.01 -23.28 -0.43
N PHE A 223 -3.77 -22.60 0.70
CA PHE A 223 -4.79 -22.41 1.73
C PHE A 223 -6.01 -21.64 1.19
N SER A 224 -5.79 -20.59 0.41
CA SER A 224 -6.84 -19.77 -0.19
C SER A 224 -7.70 -20.59 -1.17
N ILE A 225 -7.07 -21.33 -2.10
CA ILE A 225 -7.78 -22.22 -3.03
C ILE A 225 -8.63 -23.26 -2.28
N LYS A 226 -8.06 -23.89 -1.24
CA LYS A 226 -8.78 -24.89 -0.45
C LYS A 226 -10.04 -24.33 0.22
N ASN A 227 -10.06 -23.03 0.52
CA ASN A 227 -11.19 -22.34 1.13
C ASN A 227 -12.10 -21.62 0.10
N GLY A 228 -11.92 -21.88 -1.21
CA GLY A 228 -12.76 -21.31 -2.27
C GLY A 228 -12.31 -19.95 -2.83
N GLY A 229 -11.13 -19.47 -2.43
CA GLY A 229 -10.50 -18.25 -2.94
C GLY A 229 -9.57 -18.48 -4.14
N TYR A 230 -8.96 -17.39 -4.60
CA TYR A 230 -7.90 -17.43 -5.62
C TYR A 230 -6.53 -17.75 -5.03
N PHE A 231 -5.59 -18.20 -5.87
CA PHE A 231 -4.20 -18.40 -5.44
C PHE A 231 -3.56 -17.12 -4.89
N PHE A 232 -3.82 -15.97 -5.53
CA PHE A 232 -3.43 -14.67 -5.02
C PHE A 232 -4.65 -13.96 -4.40
N PRO A 233 -4.45 -13.09 -3.39
CA PRO A 233 -5.55 -12.31 -2.81
C PRO A 233 -6.35 -11.55 -3.86
N ASN A 234 -7.65 -11.37 -3.60
CA ASN A 234 -8.55 -10.62 -4.48
C ASN A 234 -8.01 -9.21 -4.77
N SER A 235 -7.42 -8.57 -3.76
CA SER A 235 -6.80 -7.26 -3.89
C SER A 235 -5.63 -7.20 -4.88
N VAL A 236 -4.89 -8.31 -5.04
CA VAL A 236 -3.79 -8.43 -6.01
C VAL A 236 -4.35 -8.74 -7.39
N MET A 237 -5.31 -9.66 -7.48
CA MET A 237 -5.91 -10.08 -8.75
C MET A 237 -6.68 -8.95 -9.45
N ILE A 238 -7.47 -8.19 -8.69
CA ILE A 238 -8.27 -7.09 -9.22
C ILE A 238 -7.37 -5.93 -9.64
N LYS A 239 -6.42 -5.51 -8.80
CA LYS A 239 -5.57 -4.33 -9.03
C LYS A 239 -4.36 -4.58 -9.93
N GLY A 240 -3.98 -5.84 -10.14
CA GLY A 240 -2.79 -6.20 -10.91
C GLY A 240 -2.91 -5.91 -12.41
N SER A 241 -1.79 -5.42 -12.97
CA SER A 241 -1.60 -5.20 -14.41
C SER A 241 -1.03 -6.46 -15.06
N PHE A 242 -1.90 -7.40 -15.43
CA PHE A 242 -1.48 -8.63 -16.11
C PHE A 242 -1.57 -8.45 -17.63
N PRO A 243 -0.58 -8.95 -18.40
CA PRO A 243 -0.67 -8.96 -19.86
C PRO A 243 -1.88 -9.82 -20.29
N SER A 244 -2.78 -9.27 -21.09
CA SER A 244 -4.01 -9.92 -21.54
C SER A 244 -4.06 -10.13 -23.06
N GLY A 245 -4.38 -11.34 -23.52
CA GLY A 245 -4.58 -11.66 -24.94
C GLY A 245 -3.37 -12.29 -25.65
N ASN A 246 -3.56 -12.63 -26.93
CA ASN A 246 -2.62 -13.45 -27.72
C ASN A 246 -1.34 -12.70 -28.18
N HIS A 247 -1.23 -11.39 -27.92
CA HIS A 247 -0.11 -10.57 -28.36
C HIS A 247 0.80 -10.20 -27.19
N PHE A 248 1.66 -11.14 -26.78
CA PHE A 248 2.59 -10.95 -25.65
C PHE A 248 3.48 -9.71 -25.79
N ILE A 249 4.04 -9.48 -26.98
CA ILE A 249 4.99 -8.37 -27.23
C ILE A 249 4.31 -7.01 -27.07
N SER A 250 3.13 -6.81 -27.66
CA SER A 250 2.40 -5.54 -27.53
C SER A 250 1.99 -5.27 -26.08
N ASN A 251 1.63 -6.31 -25.34
CA ASN A 251 1.30 -6.19 -23.92
C ASN A 251 2.52 -5.82 -23.07
N MET A 252 3.67 -6.44 -23.33
CA MET A 252 4.93 -6.07 -22.66
C MET A 252 5.34 -4.64 -22.99
N TRP A 253 5.21 -4.22 -24.25
CA TRP A 253 5.46 -2.84 -24.64
C TRP A 253 4.52 -1.86 -23.93
N LYS A 254 3.23 -2.20 -23.82
CA LYS A 254 2.27 -1.35 -23.12
C LYS A 254 2.59 -1.21 -21.62
N ILE A 255 3.00 -2.30 -20.98
CA ILE A 255 3.44 -2.29 -19.58
C ILE A 255 4.67 -1.38 -19.41
N PHE A 256 5.65 -1.48 -20.31
CA PHE A 256 6.82 -0.60 -20.31
C PHE A 256 6.45 0.88 -20.51
N GLU A 257 5.59 1.14 -21.49
CA GLU A 257 5.12 2.48 -21.83
C GLU A 257 4.40 3.13 -20.64
N VAL A 258 3.45 2.41 -20.03
CA VAL A 258 2.65 2.90 -18.89
C VAL A 258 3.45 2.96 -17.59
N GLY A 259 4.32 1.98 -17.35
CA GLY A 259 5.06 1.84 -16.10
C GLY A 259 6.29 2.74 -16.00
N ILE A 260 6.95 3.01 -17.13
CA ILE A 260 8.22 3.77 -17.19
C ILE A 260 8.07 5.04 -18.03
N LEU A 261 7.75 4.94 -19.33
CA LEU A 261 7.84 6.09 -20.24
C LEU A 261 6.87 7.21 -19.86
N PHE A 262 5.60 6.87 -19.62
CA PHE A 262 4.53 7.82 -19.31
C PHE A 262 4.15 7.83 -17.84
N ASN A 263 4.98 7.29 -16.95
CA ASN A 263 4.72 7.30 -15.52
C ASN A 263 5.42 8.48 -14.83
N PRO A 264 4.74 9.58 -14.47
CA PRO A 264 5.40 10.71 -13.81
C PRO A 264 6.03 10.32 -12.48
N SER A 265 5.46 9.33 -11.77
CA SER A 265 6.00 8.85 -10.51
C SER A 265 7.33 8.13 -10.69
N PHE A 266 7.55 7.43 -11.82
CA PHE A 266 8.86 6.83 -12.12
C PHE A 266 9.97 7.89 -12.14
N TYR A 267 9.73 9.02 -12.80
CA TYR A 267 10.70 10.12 -12.87
C TYR A 267 10.94 10.78 -11.52
N LYS A 268 9.87 10.99 -10.74
CA LYS A 268 9.94 11.57 -9.39
C LYS A 268 10.68 10.67 -8.39
N CYS A 269 10.59 9.35 -8.54
CA CYS A 269 11.06 8.40 -7.53
C CYS A 269 12.37 7.70 -7.91
N LEU A 270 12.55 7.30 -9.17
CA LEU A 270 13.56 6.32 -9.58
C LEU A 270 14.53 6.81 -10.66
N PHE A 271 14.08 7.65 -11.59
CA PHE A 271 14.92 8.09 -12.72
C PHE A 271 16.23 8.77 -12.27
N PHE A 272 16.16 9.80 -11.43
CA PHE A 272 17.36 10.52 -10.98
C PHE A 272 18.28 9.68 -10.07
N PRO A 273 17.75 8.85 -9.14
CA PRO A 273 18.57 7.82 -8.47
C PRO A 273 19.28 6.87 -9.45
N PHE A 274 18.61 6.42 -10.52
CA PHE A 274 19.22 5.55 -11.52
C PHE A 274 20.34 6.25 -12.28
N VAL A 275 20.10 7.49 -12.73
CA VAL A 275 21.11 8.30 -13.41
C VAL A 275 22.34 8.50 -12.53
N LEU A 276 22.15 8.84 -11.25
CA LEU A 276 23.24 8.98 -10.27
C LEU A 276 24.03 7.68 -10.10
N ILE A 277 23.33 6.55 -9.96
CA ILE A 277 23.95 5.22 -9.83
C ILE A 277 24.76 4.86 -11.09
N ILE A 278 24.17 5.02 -12.27
CA ILE A 278 24.81 4.68 -13.56
C ILE A 278 26.06 5.53 -13.77
N ALA A 279 25.98 6.85 -13.56
CA ALA A 279 27.11 7.74 -13.71
C ALA A 279 28.23 7.45 -12.69
N HIS A 280 27.88 7.12 -11.44
CA HIS A 280 28.85 6.66 -10.43
C HIS A 280 29.55 5.37 -10.85
N LEU A 281 28.79 4.35 -11.26
CA LEU A 281 29.34 3.06 -11.68
C LEU A 281 30.20 3.17 -12.94
N ALA A 282 29.77 3.95 -13.94
CA ALA A 282 30.53 4.22 -15.16
C ALA A 282 31.89 4.86 -14.85
N LYS A 283 31.94 5.80 -13.90
CA LYS A 283 33.20 6.39 -13.43
C LYS A 283 34.06 5.37 -12.67
N LYS A 284 33.47 4.64 -11.72
CA LYS A 284 34.16 3.68 -10.85
C LYS A 284 34.84 2.55 -11.63
N TYR A 285 34.18 2.02 -12.66
CA TYR A 285 34.66 0.85 -13.41
C TYR A 285 35.35 1.19 -14.74
N ARG A 286 35.57 2.47 -15.06
CA ARG A 286 36.27 2.89 -16.30
C ARG A 286 37.68 2.30 -16.45
N LYS A 287 38.35 1.94 -15.33
CA LYS A 287 39.74 1.47 -15.30
C LYS A 287 39.92 0.05 -14.73
N PHE A 288 38.85 -0.67 -14.39
CA PHE A 288 38.91 -1.98 -13.72
C PHE A 288 38.34 -3.11 -14.60
N ASP A 289 38.73 -4.36 -14.32
CA ASP A 289 38.10 -5.55 -14.90
C ASP A 289 36.61 -5.62 -14.51
N PHE A 290 35.77 -5.18 -15.43
CA PHE A 290 34.33 -5.06 -15.28
C PHE A 290 33.68 -6.41 -15.02
N ARG A 291 34.04 -7.48 -15.75
CA ARG A 291 33.23 -8.71 -15.77
C ARG A 291 33.33 -9.52 -14.48
N ASN A 292 34.50 -9.62 -13.86
CA ASN A 292 34.66 -10.45 -12.65
C ASN A 292 34.39 -9.71 -11.34
N THR A 293 34.63 -8.39 -11.32
CA THR A 293 34.58 -7.60 -10.08
C THR A 293 33.24 -6.90 -9.86
N PHE A 294 32.55 -6.51 -10.94
CA PHE A 294 31.31 -5.74 -10.87
C PHE A 294 30.19 -6.52 -10.15
N PHE A 295 29.84 -7.71 -10.65
CA PHE A 295 28.73 -8.50 -10.09
C PHE A 295 28.97 -8.92 -8.64
N LYS A 296 30.23 -9.07 -8.24
CA LYS A 296 30.61 -9.35 -6.85
C LYS A 296 30.47 -8.12 -5.97
N LYS A 297 30.98 -6.96 -6.37
CA LYS A 297 30.93 -5.77 -5.49
C LYS A 297 29.57 -5.07 -5.49
N GLU A 298 28.86 -5.12 -6.60
CA GLU A 298 27.64 -4.32 -6.81
C GLU A 298 26.35 -5.16 -6.72
N THR A 299 26.40 -6.36 -6.11
CA THR A 299 25.21 -7.23 -5.96
C THR A 299 24.02 -6.49 -5.33
N LEU A 300 24.27 -5.64 -4.33
CA LEU A 300 23.25 -4.80 -3.70
C LEU A 300 22.62 -3.82 -4.69
N ILE A 301 23.44 -3.05 -5.41
CA ILE A 301 22.96 -2.05 -6.37
C ILE A 301 22.15 -2.73 -7.48
N ILE A 302 22.65 -3.84 -8.02
CA ILE A 302 21.96 -4.62 -9.05
C ILE A 302 20.60 -5.09 -8.54
N ALA A 303 20.53 -5.68 -7.34
CA ALA A 303 19.27 -6.10 -6.75
C ALA A 303 18.29 -4.92 -6.59
N MET A 304 18.74 -3.77 -6.10
CA MET A 304 17.87 -2.60 -5.92
C MET A 304 17.38 -2.01 -7.24
N VAL A 305 18.26 -1.88 -8.25
CA VAL A 305 17.89 -1.37 -9.58
C VAL A 305 16.89 -2.29 -10.26
N ILE A 306 17.13 -3.62 -10.27
CA ILE A 306 16.18 -4.58 -10.84
C ILE A 306 14.86 -4.54 -10.08
N THR A 307 14.88 -4.47 -8.74
CA THR A 307 13.66 -4.31 -7.93
C THR A 307 12.88 -3.07 -8.35
N GLY A 308 13.55 -1.93 -8.54
CA GLY A 308 12.90 -0.69 -8.94
C GLY A 308 12.30 -0.73 -10.34
N ILE A 309 12.98 -1.39 -11.29
CA ILE A 309 12.44 -1.61 -12.64
C ILE A 309 11.20 -2.51 -12.58
N LEU A 310 11.29 -3.66 -11.88
CA LEU A 310 10.17 -4.59 -11.75
C LEU A 310 8.97 -3.93 -11.05
N HIS A 311 9.20 -3.13 -10.00
CA HIS A 311 8.14 -2.39 -9.34
C HIS A 311 7.49 -1.38 -10.30
N ALA A 312 8.28 -0.61 -11.05
CA ALA A 312 7.75 0.38 -12.00
C ALA A 312 6.92 -0.26 -13.12
N LEU A 313 7.30 -1.46 -13.55
CA LEU A 313 6.59 -2.20 -14.60
C LEU A 313 5.29 -2.83 -14.08
N PHE A 314 5.34 -3.51 -12.93
CA PHE A 314 4.26 -4.40 -12.50
C PHE A 314 3.45 -3.91 -11.30
N SER A 315 3.78 -2.74 -10.75
CA SER A 315 3.13 -2.18 -9.55
C SER A 315 2.93 -0.67 -9.62
N VAL A 316 2.11 -0.16 -8.72
CA VAL A 316 1.74 1.25 -8.65
C VAL A 316 2.76 2.04 -7.85
N LEU A 317 3.33 3.10 -8.46
CA LEU A 317 4.14 4.12 -7.78
C LEU A 317 3.23 5.26 -7.29
N LYS A 318 2.65 5.11 -6.09
CA LYS A 318 1.70 6.06 -5.52
C LYS A 318 1.77 6.11 -3.99
N TYR A 319 2.65 6.98 -3.49
CA TYR A 319 2.85 7.32 -2.09
C TYR A 319 3.35 6.15 -1.22
N ARG A 320 2.45 5.23 -0.83
CA ARG A 320 2.71 4.21 0.21
C ARG A 320 3.37 2.94 -0.34
N TYR A 321 3.10 2.60 -1.60
CA TYR A 321 3.52 1.33 -2.20
C TYR A 321 5.02 1.29 -2.51
N GLU A 322 5.61 2.45 -2.84
CA GLU A 322 7.03 2.56 -3.18
C GLU A 322 7.94 2.84 -1.98
N ASN A 323 7.43 3.16 -0.79
CA ASN A 323 8.27 3.66 0.31
C ASN A 323 9.33 2.67 0.80
N TYR A 324 9.07 1.35 0.72
CA TYR A 324 10.07 0.32 0.98
C TYR A 324 11.25 0.41 0.00
N LEU A 325 10.96 0.72 -1.26
CA LEU A 325 11.93 0.89 -2.32
C LEU A 325 12.69 2.21 -2.14
N MET A 326 12.00 3.29 -1.74
CA MET A 326 12.62 4.59 -1.48
C MET A 326 13.65 4.51 -0.35
N ILE A 327 13.35 3.83 0.77
CA ILE A 327 14.33 3.69 1.85
C ILE A 327 15.53 2.82 1.43
N ALA A 328 15.30 1.77 0.64
CA ALA A 328 16.36 0.98 0.04
C ALA A 328 17.27 1.81 -0.88
N PHE A 329 16.70 2.60 -1.80
CA PHE A 329 17.48 3.49 -2.66
C PHE A 329 18.23 4.53 -1.85
N LEU A 330 17.64 5.09 -0.79
CA LEU A 330 18.33 6.03 0.09
C LEU A 330 19.62 5.43 0.67
N MET A 331 19.57 4.18 1.12
CA MET A 331 20.73 3.46 1.66
C MET A 331 21.82 3.21 0.61
N VAL A 332 21.47 3.17 -0.68
CA VAL A 332 22.41 3.05 -1.81
C VAL A 332 22.95 4.41 -2.24
N ILE A 333 22.10 5.42 -2.40
CA ILE A 333 22.51 6.72 -2.96
C ILE A 333 23.21 7.61 -1.93
N ALA A 334 22.89 7.55 -0.64
CA ALA A 334 23.52 8.43 0.35
C ALA A 334 25.06 8.27 0.41
N PRO A 335 25.63 7.05 0.39
CA PRO A 335 27.07 6.85 0.23
C PRO A 335 27.63 7.38 -1.10
N ILE A 336 26.90 7.21 -2.20
CA ILE A 336 27.31 7.70 -3.53
C ILE A 336 27.39 9.23 -3.55
N ILE A 337 26.42 9.91 -2.93
CA ILE A 337 26.39 11.37 -2.82
C ILE A 337 27.57 11.86 -1.96
N ALA A 338 27.84 11.20 -0.84
CA ALA A 338 28.95 11.54 0.02
C ALA A 338 30.31 11.38 -0.68
N ASP A 339 30.52 10.27 -1.39
CA ASP A 339 31.73 10.02 -2.17
C ASP A 339 31.90 11.06 -3.30
N PHE A 340 30.80 11.40 -3.99
CA PHE A 340 30.82 12.46 -5.00
C PHE A 340 31.34 13.78 -4.44
N PHE A 341 30.77 14.29 -3.35
CA PHE A 341 31.20 15.58 -2.77
C PHE A 341 32.59 15.54 -2.13
N LYS A 342 33.02 14.38 -1.64
CA LYS A 342 34.39 14.18 -1.14
C LYS A 342 35.43 14.37 -2.24
N ASN A 343 35.15 13.84 -3.43
CA ASN A 343 36.06 13.89 -4.58
C ASN A 343 35.86 15.14 -5.46
N PHE A 344 34.68 15.76 -5.43
CA PHE A 344 34.33 16.93 -6.25
C PHE A 344 35.31 18.10 -6.09
N LYS A 345 35.81 18.34 -4.87
CA LYS A 345 36.80 19.40 -4.60
C LYS A 345 38.15 19.18 -5.27
N ARG A 346 38.44 17.97 -5.76
CA ARG A 346 39.74 17.56 -6.29
C ARG A 346 39.73 17.33 -7.80
N GLU A 347 38.56 17.29 -8.42
CA GLU A 347 38.41 16.92 -9.83
C GLU A 347 37.90 18.07 -10.69
N LYS A 348 38.33 18.13 -11.95
CA LYS A 348 37.77 19.05 -12.94
C LYS A 348 36.32 18.64 -13.28
N LEU A 349 35.46 19.64 -13.47
CA LEU A 349 34.09 19.43 -13.94
C LEU A 349 34.10 18.73 -15.30
N ASN A 350 33.45 17.57 -15.37
CA ASN A 350 33.19 16.83 -16.60
C ASN A 350 31.68 16.55 -16.73
N PHE A 351 31.25 16.07 -17.89
CA PHE A 351 29.83 15.78 -18.15
C PHE A 351 29.18 14.87 -17.10
N GLY A 352 29.88 13.81 -16.66
CA GLY A 352 29.39 12.92 -15.61
C GLY A 352 29.20 13.61 -14.25
N SER A 353 30.07 14.56 -13.90
CA SER A 353 29.97 15.36 -12.67
C SER A 353 28.80 16.32 -12.71
N VAL A 354 28.55 16.93 -13.88
CA VAL A 354 27.37 17.78 -14.11
C VAL A 354 26.09 16.95 -14.01
N LEU A 355 26.06 15.76 -14.62
CA LEU A 355 24.92 14.85 -14.56
C LEU A 355 24.62 14.37 -13.13
N ASN A 356 25.66 14.06 -12.34
CA ASN A 356 25.51 13.73 -10.92
C ASN A 356 24.98 14.91 -10.11
N LEU A 357 25.54 16.11 -10.30
CA LEU A 357 25.08 17.31 -9.59
C LEU A 357 23.61 17.62 -9.90
N PHE A 358 23.23 17.53 -11.18
CA PHE A 358 21.84 17.69 -11.62
C PHE A 358 20.94 16.61 -11.00
N SER A 359 21.37 15.35 -10.99
CA SER A 359 20.61 14.25 -10.38
C SER A 359 20.40 14.44 -8.88
N ILE A 360 21.44 14.87 -8.16
CA ILE A 360 21.37 15.17 -6.71
C ILE A 360 20.39 16.33 -6.47
N PHE A 361 20.49 17.39 -7.28
CA PHE A 361 19.56 18.52 -7.20
C PHE A 361 18.11 18.08 -7.42
N MET A 362 17.84 17.30 -8.47
CA MET A 362 16.49 16.80 -8.76
C MET A 362 15.97 15.83 -7.70
N ILE A 363 16.82 14.99 -7.11
CA ILE A 363 16.46 14.17 -5.94
C ILE A 363 16.03 15.06 -4.77
N GLY A 364 16.74 16.16 -4.51
CA GLY A 364 16.36 17.15 -3.50
C GLY A 364 15.01 17.80 -3.79
N VAL A 365 14.80 18.28 -5.02
CA VAL A 365 13.53 18.89 -5.47
C VAL A 365 12.37 17.92 -5.30
N PHE A 366 12.49 16.68 -5.78
CA PHE A 366 11.42 15.69 -5.64
C PHE A 366 11.22 15.23 -4.20
N SER A 367 12.25 15.22 -3.37
CA SER A 367 12.11 14.95 -1.93
C SER A 367 11.27 16.04 -1.24
N ILE A 368 11.50 17.31 -1.57
CA ILE A 368 10.69 18.42 -1.04
C ILE A 368 9.25 18.32 -1.54
N TYR A 369 9.05 18.09 -2.85
CA TYR A 369 7.72 17.89 -3.43
C TYR A 369 6.98 16.74 -2.75
N ARG A 370 7.65 15.59 -2.57
CA ARG A 370 7.14 14.42 -1.87
C ARG A 370 6.68 14.83 -0.47
N PHE A 371 7.57 15.37 0.35
CA PHE A 371 7.26 15.78 1.72
C PHE A 371 6.08 16.76 1.79
N GLY A 372 6.02 17.74 0.88
CA GLY A 372 4.90 18.68 0.80
C GLY A 372 3.59 18.04 0.34
N SER A 373 3.64 17.11 -0.62
CA SER A 373 2.44 16.47 -1.18
C SER A 373 1.63 15.66 -0.17
N VAL A 374 2.27 15.16 0.88
CA VAL A 374 1.59 14.41 1.96
C VAL A 374 1.07 15.30 3.09
N HIS A 375 1.39 16.60 3.09
CA HIS A 375 0.91 17.53 4.12
C HIS A 375 -0.62 17.54 4.21
N TYR A 376 -1.30 17.77 3.09
CA TYR A 376 -2.77 17.85 3.07
C TYR A 376 -3.44 16.52 3.48
N PRO A 377 -3.04 15.35 2.93
CA PRO A 377 -3.48 14.06 3.46
C PRO A 377 -3.22 13.88 4.96
N LEU A 378 -2.04 14.28 5.44
CA LEU A 378 -1.66 14.12 6.85
C LEU A 378 -2.54 14.92 7.81
N VAL A 379 -3.07 16.06 7.37
CA VAL A 379 -3.91 16.91 8.21
C VAL A 379 -5.38 16.52 8.09
N TYR A 380 -5.89 16.28 6.88
CA TYR A 380 -7.34 16.23 6.63
C TYR A 380 -7.92 14.84 6.35
N SER A 381 -7.09 13.81 6.15
CA SER A 381 -7.58 12.45 5.84
C SER A 381 -8.47 11.87 6.94
N SER A 382 -8.00 11.90 8.19
CA SER A 382 -8.74 11.34 9.32
C SER A 382 -10.11 11.98 9.48
N LYS A 383 -10.21 13.30 9.24
CA LYS A 383 -11.49 14.02 9.23
C LYS A 383 -12.42 13.52 8.14
N GLY A 384 -11.94 13.35 6.90
CA GLY A 384 -12.80 12.86 5.82
C GLY A 384 -13.26 11.43 6.03
N ILE A 385 -12.38 10.54 6.53
CA ILE A 385 -12.79 9.18 6.91
C ILE A 385 -13.84 9.20 8.03
N ASN A 386 -13.68 10.11 9.00
CA ASN A 386 -14.67 10.31 10.07
C ASN A 386 -16.02 10.78 9.54
N GLU A 387 -16.02 11.76 8.64
CA GLU A 387 -17.23 12.36 8.07
C GLU A 387 -17.92 11.48 7.02
N GLN A 388 -17.28 10.41 6.54
CA GLN A 388 -17.92 9.54 5.53
C GLN A 388 -18.01 8.09 5.98
N GLN A 389 -16.92 7.32 5.95
CA GLN A 389 -16.97 5.88 6.21
C GLN A 389 -17.35 5.56 7.66
N ILE A 390 -16.93 6.37 8.63
CA ILE A 390 -17.35 6.21 10.03
C ILE A 390 -18.84 6.53 10.20
N GLU A 391 -19.36 7.62 9.63
CA GLU A 391 -20.80 7.92 9.68
C GLU A 391 -21.64 6.88 8.94
N MET A 392 -21.16 6.37 7.79
CA MET A 392 -21.77 5.23 7.09
C MET A 392 -21.84 4.02 8.01
N SER A 393 -20.75 3.68 8.70
CA SER A 393 -20.72 2.57 9.65
C SER A 393 -21.67 2.76 10.84
N ARG A 394 -21.80 3.99 11.36
CA ARG A 394 -22.71 4.33 12.45
C ARG A 394 -24.16 4.18 12.04
N PHE A 395 -24.52 4.69 10.85
CA PHE A 395 -25.87 4.55 10.32
C PHE A 395 -26.24 3.09 10.08
N LEU A 396 -25.38 2.34 9.39
CA LEU A 396 -25.61 0.93 9.11
C LEU A 396 -25.64 0.09 10.39
N GLY A 397 -24.77 0.36 11.35
CA GLY A 397 -24.77 -0.32 12.64
C GLY A 397 -25.96 0.02 13.54
N MET A 398 -26.62 1.16 13.31
CA MET A 398 -27.82 1.56 14.04
C MET A 398 -29.10 0.97 13.45
N PHE A 399 -29.24 0.94 12.12
CA PHE A 399 -30.50 0.58 11.45
C PHE A 399 -30.47 -0.75 10.68
N TYR A 400 -29.29 -1.27 10.37
CA TYR A 400 -29.08 -2.47 9.53
C TYR A 400 -28.13 -3.48 10.20
N LYS A 401 -27.98 -3.45 11.52
CA LYS A 401 -27.15 -4.41 12.25
C LYS A 401 -27.59 -5.84 11.95
N ASN A 402 -26.63 -6.72 11.63
CA ASN A 402 -26.86 -8.11 11.20
C ASN A 402 -27.65 -8.27 9.89
N GLU A 403 -27.97 -7.17 9.19
CA GLU A 403 -28.61 -7.21 7.88
C GLU A 403 -27.56 -7.25 6.75
N LYS A 404 -28.02 -7.58 5.54
CA LYS A 404 -27.19 -7.62 4.34
C LYS A 404 -27.18 -6.27 3.62
N VAL A 405 -25.99 -5.72 3.43
CA VAL A 405 -25.78 -4.39 2.85
C VAL A 405 -24.73 -4.44 1.74
N VAL A 406 -24.92 -3.62 0.72
CA VAL A 406 -24.00 -3.49 -0.40
C VAL A 406 -23.16 -2.22 -0.25
N ALA A 407 -21.85 -2.30 -0.45
CA ALA A 407 -20.95 -1.15 -0.39
C ALA A 407 -19.75 -1.31 -1.32
N ASN A 408 -19.05 -0.22 -1.64
CA ASN A 408 -17.81 -0.24 -2.43
C ASN A 408 -16.58 0.29 -1.66
N ASP A 409 -16.79 0.87 -0.49
CA ASP A 409 -15.74 1.32 0.43
C ASP A 409 -16.10 0.77 1.81
N ILE A 410 -15.38 -0.27 2.23
CA ILE A 410 -15.93 -1.31 3.11
C ILE A 410 -15.29 -1.39 4.49
N GLY A 411 -14.13 -0.76 4.71
CA GLY A 411 -13.31 -0.94 5.90
C GLY A 411 -14.05 -0.60 7.18
N ALA A 412 -14.36 0.68 7.40
CA ALA A 412 -15.01 1.13 8.63
C ALA A 412 -16.39 0.48 8.81
N ILE A 413 -17.12 0.26 7.71
CA ILE A 413 -18.40 -0.45 7.77
C ILE A 413 -18.19 -1.87 8.30
N ALA A 414 -17.26 -2.63 7.72
CA ALA A 414 -16.98 -4.01 8.12
C ALA A 414 -16.57 -4.11 9.59
N TYR A 415 -15.79 -3.16 10.09
CA TYR A 415 -15.26 -3.21 11.45
C TYR A 415 -16.25 -2.74 12.53
N PHE A 416 -17.03 -1.68 12.28
CA PHE A 416 -17.86 -1.04 13.31
C PHE A 416 -19.35 -1.36 13.25
N SER A 417 -19.89 -1.76 12.08
CA SER A 417 -21.36 -1.81 11.90
C SER A 417 -21.99 -3.18 12.19
N ASN A 418 -21.19 -4.27 12.19
CA ASN A 418 -21.68 -5.65 12.25
C ASN A 418 -22.78 -5.97 11.22
N VAL A 419 -22.69 -5.42 10.01
CA VAL A 419 -23.53 -5.82 8.87
C VAL A 419 -22.85 -6.91 8.06
N GLN A 420 -23.63 -7.66 7.26
CA GLN A 420 -23.08 -8.59 6.27
C GLN A 420 -22.89 -7.83 4.95
N LEU A 421 -21.65 -7.60 4.56
CA LEU A 421 -21.28 -6.79 3.40
C LEU A 421 -21.13 -7.61 2.13
N LEU A 422 -21.69 -7.06 1.05
CA LEU A 422 -21.28 -7.35 -0.33
C LEU A 422 -20.43 -6.20 -0.84
N ASP A 423 -19.14 -6.48 -1.04
CA ASP A 423 -18.20 -5.55 -1.68
C ASP A 423 -18.30 -5.67 -3.20
N ILE A 424 -18.91 -4.66 -3.84
CA ILE A 424 -19.10 -4.64 -5.30
C ILE A 424 -17.83 -4.31 -6.09
N VAL A 425 -16.74 -3.95 -5.41
CA VAL A 425 -15.40 -3.85 -6.01
C VAL A 425 -14.75 -5.24 -6.08
N GLY A 426 -15.15 -6.16 -5.20
CA GLY A 426 -14.66 -7.53 -5.14
C GLY A 426 -13.42 -7.74 -4.27
N LEU A 427 -12.97 -6.77 -3.48
CA LEU A 427 -11.87 -6.99 -2.53
C LEU A 427 -12.31 -7.95 -1.43
N GLY A 428 -13.42 -7.63 -0.77
CA GLY A 428 -14.03 -8.40 0.32
C GLY A 428 -15.16 -9.32 -0.09
N SER A 429 -15.30 -9.64 -1.38
CA SER A 429 -16.33 -10.55 -1.88
C SER A 429 -15.80 -11.36 -3.06
N THR A 430 -15.42 -12.60 -2.79
CA THR A 430 -14.75 -13.48 -3.76
C THR A 430 -15.63 -13.80 -4.97
N ASP A 431 -16.94 -13.94 -4.79
CA ASP A 431 -17.87 -14.14 -5.92
C ASP A 431 -17.87 -12.96 -6.90
N VAL A 432 -17.80 -11.73 -6.37
CA VAL A 432 -17.71 -10.51 -7.19
C VAL A 432 -16.35 -10.45 -7.87
N ALA A 433 -15.25 -10.72 -7.14
CA ALA A 433 -13.91 -10.81 -7.71
C ALA A 433 -13.87 -11.79 -8.88
N LYS A 434 -14.50 -12.94 -8.72
CA LYS A 434 -14.56 -13.99 -9.73
C LYS A 434 -15.22 -13.54 -11.01
N ASN A 435 -16.39 -12.93 -10.90
CA ASN A 435 -17.07 -12.38 -12.06
C ASN A 435 -16.23 -11.31 -12.78
N ILE A 436 -15.55 -10.44 -12.03
CA ILE A 436 -14.67 -9.41 -12.62
C ILE A 436 -13.48 -10.05 -13.35
N ILE A 437 -12.81 -11.02 -12.74
CA ILE A 437 -11.59 -11.63 -13.27
C ILE A 437 -11.88 -12.46 -14.51
N GLU A 438 -12.93 -13.29 -14.50
CA GLU A 438 -13.31 -14.14 -15.62
C GLU A 438 -13.69 -13.33 -16.87
N ASN A 439 -14.19 -12.10 -16.69
CA ASN A 439 -14.62 -11.23 -17.78
C ASN A 439 -13.62 -10.07 -18.04
N LYS A 440 -12.46 -10.04 -17.37
CA LYS A 440 -11.49 -8.92 -17.46
C LYS A 440 -10.90 -8.71 -18.85
N HIS A 441 -11.03 -9.71 -19.73
CA HIS A 441 -10.56 -9.69 -21.11
C HIS A 441 -11.59 -9.15 -22.11
N GLU A 442 -12.84 -9.00 -21.68
CA GLU A 442 -13.93 -8.49 -22.51
C GLU A 442 -13.80 -6.98 -22.75
N THR A 443 -14.55 -6.46 -23.72
CA THR A 443 -14.70 -5.01 -23.89
C THR A 443 -15.30 -4.39 -22.63
N GLU A 444 -15.00 -3.11 -22.38
CA GLU A 444 -15.50 -2.43 -21.18
C GLU A 444 -17.03 -2.48 -21.08
N ASP A 445 -17.74 -2.37 -22.21
CA ASP A 445 -19.19 -2.43 -22.27
C ASP A 445 -19.75 -3.82 -21.94
N HIS A 446 -19.12 -4.89 -22.44
CA HIS A 446 -19.58 -6.25 -22.17
C HIS A 446 -19.27 -6.69 -20.73
N LEU A 447 -18.11 -6.28 -20.21
CA LEU A 447 -17.77 -6.45 -18.79
C LEU A 447 -18.81 -5.77 -17.89
N LEU A 448 -19.21 -4.55 -18.24
CA LEU A 448 -20.22 -3.78 -17.54
C LEU A 448 -21.58 -4.47 -17.54
N GLU A 449 -22.04 -4.94 -18.70
CA GLU A 449 -23.31 -5.65 -18.81
C GLU A 449 -23.30 -6.93 -17.96
N THR A 450 -22.21 -7.69 -18.04
CA THR A 450 -22.04 -8.96 -17.30
C THR A 450 -22.01 -8.72 -15.80
N GLN A 451 -21.28 -7.70 -15.33
CA GLN A 451 -21.25 -7.30 -13.92
C GLN A 451 -22.62 -6.86 -13.43
N ASN A 452 -23.34 -6.04 -14.20
CA ASN A 452 -24.68 -5.59 -13.84
C ASN A 452 -25.66 -6.75 -13.71
N ARG A 453 -25.63 -7.69 -14.66
CA ARG A 453 -26.49 -8.88 -14.64
C ARG A 453 -26.16 -9.77 -13.43
N PHE A 454 -24.87 -10.00 -13.18
CA PHE A 454 -24.41 -10.76 -12.02
C PHE A 454 -24.86 -10.12 -10.70
N LEU A 455 -24.57 -8.83 -10.50
CA LEU A 455 -24.92 -8.12 -9.27
C LEU A 455 -26.43 -8.09 -9.05
N SER A 456 -27.21 -7.83 -10.10
CA SER A 456 -28.68 -7.82 -10.02
C SER A 456 -29.22 -9.17 -9.53
N ASN A 457 -28.76 -10.27 -10.12
CA ASN A 457 -29.19 -11.61 -9.76
C ASN A 457 -28.72 -12.00 -8.36
N TYR A 458 -27.47 -11.67 -8.02
CA TYR A 458 -26.88 -12.00 -6.72
C TYR A 458 -27.58 -11.26 -5.58
N ILE A 459 -27.86 -9.97 -5.76
CA ILE A 459 -28.55 -9.11 -4.79
C ILE A 459 -29.97 -9.61 -4.54
N LEU A 460 -30.72 -9.90 -5.61
CA LEU A 460 -32.09 -10.41 -5.52
C LEU A 460 -32.12 -11.78 -4.84
N LYS A 461 -31.24 -12.71 -5.25
CA LYS A 461 -31.18 -14.06 -4.69
C LYS A 461 -30.84 -14.06 -3.20
N ASN A 462 -29.99 -13.14 -2.75
CA ASN A 462 -29.50 -13.10 -1.38
C ASN A 462 -30.24 -12.10 -0.48
N ASN A 463 -31.25 -11.39 -1.01
CA ASN A 463 -32.10 -10.44 -0.30
C ASN A 463 -31.33 -9.26 0.34
N TYR A 464 -30.45 -8.62 -0.42
CA TYR A 464 -29.82 -7.36 0.01
C TYR A 464 -30.82 -6.21 -0.10
N LYS A 465 -30.93 -5.39 0.95
CA LYS A 465 -31.97 -4.35 1.05
C LYS A 465 -31.51 -2.97 0.61
N VAL A 466 -30.28 -2.61 1.01
CA VAL A 466 -29.73 -1.26 0.80
C VAL A 466 -28.31 -1.31 0.28
N ALA A 467 -27.95 -0.29 -0.49
CA ALA A 467 -26.58 -0.05 -0.94
C ALA A 467 -26.11 1.35 -0.57
N VAL A 468 -24.84 1.49 -0.22
CA VAL A 468 -24.20 2.77 0.07
C VAL A 468 -22.91 2.84 -0.73
N ILE A 469 -22.90 3.61 -1.82
CA ILE A 469 -21.81 3.55 -2.80
C ILE A 469 -21.41 4.92 -3.36
N TYR A 470 -20.25 4.98 -4.02
CA TYR A 470 -19.87 6.09 -4.90
C TYR A 470 -20.39 5.87 -6.33
N PRO A 471 -21.41 6.61 -6.81
CA PRO A 471 -21.94 6.40 -8.16
C PRO A 471 -20.89 6.65 -9.24
N GLY A 472 -19.95 7.57 -9.00
CA GLY A 472 -18.86 7.88 -9.93
C GLY A 472 -17.80 6.79 -10.09
N TRP A 473 -17.88 5.68 -9.34
CA TRP A 473 -17.10 4.46 -9.62
C TRP A 473 -17.83 3.53 -10.60
N PHE A 474 -19.13 3.74 -10.80
CA PHE A 474 -20.02 2.92 -11.60
C PHE A 474 -20.85 3.79 -12.57
N PRO A 475 -20.21 4.69 -13.38
CA PRO A 475 -20.96 5.59 -14.27
C PRO A 475 -21.70 4.82 -15.36
N GLY A 476 -23.05 4.89 -15.35
CA GLY A 476 -23.89 4.09 -16.25
C GLY A 476 -23.90 2.59 -15.94
N LYS A 477 -23.29 2.17 -14.81
CA LYS A 477 -23.03 0.77 -14.44
C LYS A 477 -23.82 0.33 -13.21
N LEU A 478 -24.96 0.97 -12.89
CA LEU A 478 -25.81 0.55 -11.77
C LEU A 478 -27.04 -0.17 -12.30
N PRO A 479 -27.49 -1.26 -11.64
CA PRO A 479 -28.71 -1.94 -12.04
C PRO A 479 -29.93 -1.01 -12.04
N ALA A 480 -30.82 -1.17 -13.03
CA ALA A 480 -32.00 -0.32 -13.21
C ALA A 480 -32.98 -0.32 -12.01
N LYS A 481 -32.88 -1.33 -11.13
CA LYS A 481 -33.72 -1.47 -9.92
C LYS A 481 -33.11 -0.86 -8.65
N TRP A 482 -32.08 -0.02 -8.79
CA TRP A 482 -31.49 0.70 -7.66
C TRP A 482 -32.08 2.11 -7.58
N PHE A 483 -32.76 2.39 -6.48
CA PHE A 483 -33.49 3.63 -6.27
C PHE A 483 -32.69 4.55 -5.34
N PRO A 484 -32.03 5.61 -5.84
CA PRO A 484 -31.35 6.57 -4.98
C PRO A 484 -32.36 7.23 -4.03
N VAL A 485 -32.04 7.26 -2.74
CA VAL A 485 -32.90 7.81 -1.67
C VAL A 485 -32.30 9.09 -1.09
N ALA A 486 -31.01 9.07 -0.77
CA ALA A 486 -30.30 10.26 -0.30
C ALA A 486 -28.82 10.23 -0.71
N SER A 487 -28.19 11.40 -0.67
CA SER A 487 -26.75 11.56 -0.81
C SER A 487 -26.17 12.31 0.39
N TRP A 488 -24.97 11.91 0.79
CA TRP A 488 -24.17 12.59 1.79
C TRP A 488 -22.90 13.13 1.12
N THR A 489 -22.62 14.42 1.33
CA THR A 489 -21.47 15.11 0.76
C THR A 489 -20.62 15.71 1.86
N ILE A 490 -19.36 15.28 1.95
CA ILE A 490 -18.39 15.84 2.90
C ILE A 490 -17.88 17.20 2.44
N SER A 491 -17.34 17.98 3.39
CA SER A 491 -16.84 19.33 3.13
C SER A 491 -15.66 19.36 2.15
N GLU A 492 -15.44 20.51 1.51
CA GLU A 492 -14.29 20.74 0.62
C GLU A 492 -12.94 20.51 1.31
N ASN A 493 -12.87 20.79 2.62
CA ASN A 493 -11.66 20.67 3.44
C ASN A 493 -11.44 19.24 3.98
N SER A 494 -12.20 18.25 3.50
CA SER A 494 -12.09 16.86 3.91
C SER A 494 -11.34 16.06 2.83
N PHE A 495 -10.38 15.24 3.24
CA PHE A 495 -9.57 14.38 2.37
C PHE A 495 -9.63 12.93 2.86
N GLY A 496 -9.10 11.97 2.11
CA GLY A 496 -9.04 10.56 2.50
C GLY A 496 -9.98 9.69 1.67
N PRO A 497 -11.30 9.93 1.72
CA PRO A 497 -12.25 9.19 0.90
C PRO A 497 -12.02 9.32 -0.60
N ALA A 498 -12.44 8.30 -1.35
CA ALA A 498 -12.25 8.27 -2.79
C ALA A 498 -13.08 9.32 -3.54
N ARG A 499 -14.26 9.67 -3.01
CA ARG A 499 -15.18 10.68 -3.56
C ARG A 499 -15.80 11.47 -2.41
N LYS A 500 -16.19 12.72 -2.68
CA LYS A 500 -16.85 13.59 -1.68
C LYS A 500 -18.30 13.19 -1.42
N THR A 501 -18.98 12.65 -2.41
CA THR A 501 -20.39 12.28 -2.30
C THR A 501 -20.57 10.77 -2.35
N VAL A 502 -21.28 10.25 -1.36
CA VAL A 502 -21.78 8.88 -1.31
C VAL A 502 -23.30 8.92 -1.45
N VAL A 503 -23.89 7.88 -2.06
CA VAL A 503 -25.33 7.79 -2.30
C VAL A 503 -25.88 6.50 -1.72
N PHE A 504 -27.02 6.64 -1.04
CA PHE A 504 -27.80 5.58 -0.44
C PHE A 504 -28.88 5.15 -1.42
N TYR A 505 -28.92 3.86 -1.75
CA TYR A 505 -29.89 3.26 -2.65
C TYR A 505 -30.75 2.24 -1.92
N ALA A 506 -32.04 2.27 -2.18
CA ALA A 506 -32.93 1.15 -1.91
C ALA A 506 -32.86 0.16 -3.08
N LEU A 507 -32.72 -1.13 -2.78
CA LEU A 507 -32.57 -2.20 -3.78
C LEU A 507 -33.90 -2.81 -4.22
N SER A 508 -35.00 -2.34 -3.65
CA SER A 508 -36.36 -2.62 -4.07
C SER A 508 -37.26 -1.39 -3.80
N LYS A 509 -38.48 -1.37 -4.34
CA LYS A 509 -39.40 -0.24 -4.14
C LYS A 509 -39.90 -0.17 -2.69
N GLU A 510 -40.03 -1.32 -2.06
CA GLU A 510 -40.51 -1.48 -0.68
C GLU A 510 -39.52 -0.88 0.33
N GLU A 511 -38.22 -0.88 0.00
CA GLU A 511 -37.15 -0.35 0.86
C GLU A 511 -36.94 1.17 0.76
N ILE A 512 -37.58 1.86 -0.20
CA ILE A 512 -37.42 3.32 -0.39
C ILE A 512 -37.87 4.10 0.84
N LEU A 513 -39.08 3.85 1.33
CA LEU A 513 -39.65 4.56 2.47
C LEU A 513 -38.97 4.20 3.80
N PRO A 514 -38.70 2.90 4.10
CA PRO A 514 -37.89 2.52 5.26
C PRO A 514 -36.51 3.19 5.28
N LEU A 515 -35.77 3.15 4.17
CA LEU A 515 -34.44 3.76 4.09
C LEU A 515 -34.52 5.27 4.32
N LYS A 516 -35.48 5.97 3.68
CA LYS A 516 -35.66 7.41 3.87
C LYS A 516 -35.97 7.75 5.32
N LYS A 517 -36.87 7.00 5.97
CA LYS A 517 -37.23 7.22 7.37
C LYS A 517 -36.04 7.01 8.31
N ASN A 518 -35.23 5.98 8.05
CA ASN A 518 -34.02 5.71 8.83
C ASN A 518 -33.00 6.84 8.68
N LEU A 519 -32.79 7.34 7.45
CA LEU A 519 -31.89 8.48 7.19
C LEU A 519 -32.36 9.74 7.91
N GLN A 520 -33.66 10.06 7.84
CA GLN A 520 -34.24 11.22 8.53
C GLN A 520 -34.14 11.13 10.06
N LYS A 521 -34.15 9.91 10.61
CA LYS A 521 -34.01 9.66 12.05
C LYS A 521 -32.54 9.67 12.50
N PHE A 522 -31.60 9.49 11.57
CA PHE A 522 -30.19 9.42 11.90
C PHE A 522 -29.64 10.79 12.29
N ASN A 523 -28.93 10.86 13.41
CA ASN A 523 -28.24 12.08 13.81
C ASN A 523 -26.90 12.18 13.06
N LEU A 524 -26.97 12.61 11.80
CA LEU A 524 -25.82 12.82 10.95
C LEU A 524 -24.95 13.96 11.48
N ASN A 525 -23.63 13.83 11.33
CA ASN A 525 -22.71 14.91 11.65
C ASN A 525 -23.04 16.17 10.83
N LYS A 526 -23.20 17.30 11.55
CA LYS A 526 -23.64 18.60 11.00
C LYS A 526 -22.73 19.16 9.90
N ASN A 527 -21.49 18.69 9.81
CA ASN A 527 -20.54 19.12 8.77
C ASN A 527 -20.79 18.45 7.41
N ILE A 528 -21.72 17.50 7.33
CA ILE A 528 -22.03 16.72 6.13
C ILE A 528 -23.31 17.25 5.52
N GLY A 529 -23.27 17.58 4.23
CA GLY A 529 -24.45 17.95 3.47
C GLY A 529 -25.29 16.71 3.17
N GLU A 530 -26.56 16.71 3.56
CA GLU A 530 -27.54 15.68 3.21
C GLU A 530 -28.52 16.22 2.16
N SER A 531 -28.86 15.40 1.17
CA SER A 531 -29.88 15.73 0.17
C SER A 531 -30.71 14.49 -0.17
N TYR A 532 -32.02 14.65 -0.29
CA TYR A 532 -32.95 13.56 -0.62
C TYR A 532 -33.37 13.61 -2.09
N TYR A 533 -33.43 12.44 -2.71
CA TYR A 533 -33.94 12.31 -4.07
C TYR A 533 -35.48 12.32 -4.10
N PRO A 534 -36.13 12.87 -5.14
CA PRO A 534 -37.59 12.89 -5.24
C PRO A 534 -38.16 11.47 -5.40
N ILE A 535 -39.13 11.10 -4.54
CA ILE A 535 -39.77 9.78 -4.56
C ILE A 535 -40.65 9.58 -5.81
N GLN A 536 -41.19 10.66 -6.37
CA GLN A 536 -42.13 10.64 -7.50
C GLN A 536 -41.54 10.00 -8.78
N ILE A 537 -40.21 9.89 -8.88
CA ILE A 537 -39.52 9.29 -10.02
C ILE A 537 -39.79 7.77 -10.13
N TYR A 538 -40.24 7.10 -9.05
CA TYR A 538 -40.32 5.63 -8.99
C TYR A 538 -41.72 5.04 -8.87
N THR A 539 -42.74 5.89 -8.65
CA THR A 539 -44.12 5.48 -8.42
C THR A 539 -45.00 5.45 -9.68
N GLY A 540 -44.50 5.89 -10.84
CA GLY A 540 -45.23 5.80 -12.12
C GLY A 540 -46.56 6.57 -12.17
N LYS A 541 -46.87 7.38 -11.16
CA LYS A 541 -48.00 8.31 -11.18
C LYS A 541 -47.48 9.64 -11.73
N LYS A 542 -47.85 9.92 -12.98
CA LYS A 542 -47.82 11.26 -13.56
C LYS A 542 -48.73 12.20 -12.77
#